data_AF-A0A532CND4-F1
#
_entry.id   AF-A0A532CND4-F1
#
_cell.length_a   1.000
_cell.length_b   1.000
_cell.length_c   1.000
_cell.angle_alpha   90.00
_cell.angle_beta   90.00
_cell.angle_gamma   90.00
#
_symmetry.space_group_name_H-M   'P 1'
#
loop_
_entity.id
_entity.type
_entity.pdbx_description
1 polymer ?
#
loop_
_entity_poly.entity_id
_entity_poly.type
_entity_poly.pdbx_seq_one_letter_code
_entity_poly.pdbx_strand_id
1 'polypeptide(L)'
;ELLEATGLVAGKVTTADWTAETLPSWLDSIWQGMVRPAGIVRFGVIGVIKSLREVPTFLLMHLAFGAGLCRFGMFRAVHGNVPTSEMLSTQTGDRLVRS
;
A
#
# COMPACT_ATOMS: atom_id res chain seq x y z
N GLU A 1 7.30 -14.03 -6.39
CA GLU A 1 6.72 -14.77 -7.52
C GLU A 1 6.35 -13.87 -8.69
N LEU A 2 5.21 -13.15 -8.72
CA LEU A 2 4.86 -12.32 -9.89
C LEU A 2 5.87 -11.21 -10.22
N LEU A 3 6.42 -10.55 -9.19
CA LEU A 3 7.47 -9.53 -9.37
C LEU A 3 8.76 -10.12 -9.95
N GLU A 4 9.12 -11.36 -9.60
CA GLU A 4 10.32 -12.03 -10.13
C GLU A 4 10.10 -12.42 -11.60
N ALA A 5 8.88 -12.84 -11.94
CA ALA A 5 8.50 -13.21 -13.30
C ALA A 5 8.58 -12.03 -14.30
N THR A 6 8.65 -10.79 -13.82
CA THR A 6 8.85 -9.62 -14.68
C THR A 6 10.25 -9.55 -15.31
N GLY A 7 11.23 -10.28 -14.77
CA GLY A 7 12.65 -10.16 -15.18
C GLY A 7 13.31 -8.84 -14.80
N LEU A 8 12.59 -7.94 -14.11
CA LEU A 8 13.09 -6.61 -13.71
C LEU A 8 13.77 -6.60 -12.33
N VAL A 9 13.77 -7.75 -11.64
CA VAL A 9 14.34 -7.89 -10.30
C VAL A 9 15.67 -8.63 -10.37
N ALA A 10 16.68 -8.08 -9.72
CA ALA A 10 17.94 -8.77 -9.44
C ALA A 10 17.70 -9.88 -8.41
N GLY A 11 17.61 -11.12 -8.88
CA GLY A 11 17.46 -12.29 -8.01
C GLY A 11 16.05 -12.44 -7.45
N LYS A 12 15.95 -12.79 -6.16
CA LYS A 12 14.67 -13.15 -5.51
C LYS A 12 14.04 -11.98 -4.77
N VAL A 13 12.71 -11.96 -4.74
CA VAL A 13 11.90 -11.05 -3.93
C VAL A 13 11.69 -11.67 -2.57
N THR A 14 12.10 -10.95 -1.52
CA THR A 14 11.83 -11.35 -0.14
C THR A 14 10.49 -10.76 0.30
N THR A 15 9.65 -11.58 0.92
CA THR A 15 8.35 -11.17 1.46
C THR A 15 8.33 -11.26 2.98
N ALA A 16 7.53 -10.41 3.62
CA ALA A 16 7.26 -10.47 5.04
C ALA A 16 5.78 -10.16 5.32
N ASP A 17 5.22 -10.80 6.34
CA ASP A 17 3.91 -10.44 6.89
C ASP A 17 4.11 -9.39 7.98
N TRP A 18 3.56 -8.21 7.78
CA TRP A 18 3.64 -7.06 8.69
C TRP A 18 2.26 -6.74 9.31
N THR A 19 1.34 -7.70 9.28
CA THR A 19 -0.03 -7.48 9.80
C THR A 19 0.00 -7.10 11.28
N ALA A 20 0.81 -7.78 12.10
CA ALA A 20 0.87 -7.52 13.54
C ALA A 20 1.39 -6.10 13.85
N GLU A 21 2.41 -5.65 13.12
CA GLU A 21 3.05 -4.35 13.27
C GLU A 21 2.15 -3.21 12.79
N THR A 22 1.32 -3.46 11.77
CA THR A 22 0.41 -2.46 11.18
C THR A 22 -0.98 -2.46 11.80
N LEU A 23 -1.39 -3.52 12.49
CA LEU A 23 -2.71 -3.60 13.12
C LEU A 23 -3.02 -2.43 14.08
N PRO A 24 -2.07 -1.92 14.90
CA PRO A 24 -2.31 -0.77 15.76
C PRO A 24 -2.49 0.55 15.00
N SER A 25 -1.90 0.69 13.81
CA SER A 25 -1.91 1.98 13.08
C SER A 25 -3.30 2.40 12.61
N TRP A 26 -4.22 1.45 12.47
CA TRP A 26 -5.62 1.71 12.12
C TRP A 26 -6.33 2.55 13.18
N LEU A 27 -6.21 2.16 14.46
CA LEU A 27 -6.79 2.90 15.57
C LEU A 27 -5.98 4.16 15.89
N ASP A 28 -4.66 4.09 15.78
CA ASP A 28 -3.78 5.24 15.99
C ASP A 28 -4.09 6.38 15.01
N SER A 29 -4.45 6.07 13.76
CA SER A 29 -4.85 7.08 12.76
C SER A 29 -6.09 7.89 13.20
N ILE A 30 -7.05 7.23 13.84
CA ILE A 30 -8.24 7.89 14.41
C ILE A 30 -7.84 8.77 15.59
N TRP A 31 -6.98 8.24 16.47
CA TRP A 31 -6.48 8.96 17.64
C TRP A 31 -5.70 10.23 17.25
N GLN A 32 -4.77 10.12 16.31
CA GLN A 32 -4.01 11.26 15.79
C GLN A 32 -4.91 12.30 15.13
N GLY A 33 -6.00 11.87 14.48
CA GLY A 33 -7.02 12.77 13.94
C GLY A 33 -7.71 13.62 15.01
N MET A 34 -7.91 13.08 16.21
CA MET A 34 -8.50 13.81 17.35
C MET A 34 -7.48 14.71 18.07
N VAL A 35 -6.25 14.22 18.28
CA VAL A 35 -5.21 14.92 19.07
C VAL A 35 -4.58 16.10 18.32
N ARG A 36 -4.73 16.20 16.99
CA ARG A 36 -4.14 17.27 16.17
C ARG A 36 -5.19 18.34 15.77
N PRO A 37 -5.50 19.33 16.64
CA PRO A 37 -6.53 20.33 16.38
C PRO A 37 -6.20 21.28 15.22
N ALA A 38 -4.92 21.39 14.82
CA ALA A 38 -4.51 22.22 13.69
C ALA A 38 -5.21 21.84 12.37
N GLY A 39 -5.55 20.56 12.19
CA GLY A 39 -6.33 20.11 11.02
C GLY A 39 -7.76 20.64 11.06
N ILE A 40 -8.40 20.58 12.23
CA ILE A 40 -9.77 21.07 12.45
C ILE A 40 -9.84 22.59 12.19
N VAL A 41 -8.85 23.35 12.67
CA VAL A 41 -8.76 24.80 12.46
C VAL A 41 -8.53 25.13 10.98
N ARG A 42 -7.68 24.37 10.28
CA ARG A 42 -7.32 24.63 8.87
C ARG A 42 -8.41 24.25 7.88
N PHE A 43 -9.14 23.17 8.13
CA PHE A 43 -10.14 22.62 7.20
C PHE A 43 -11.60 22.90 7.61
N GLY A 44 -11.79 23.50 8.79
CA GLY A 44 -13.10 23.85 9.33
C GLY A 44 -14.03 22.65 9.52
N VAL A 45 -15.32 22.94 9.71
CA VAL A 45 -16.37 21.94 9.96
C VAL A 45 -16.49 20.91 8.82
N ILE A 46 -16.29 21.34 7.57
CA ILE A 46 -16.33 20.44 6.41
C ILE A 46 -15.19 19.42 6.48
N GLY A 47 -13.99 19.83 6.91
CA GLY A 47 -12.87 18.93 7.12
C GLY A 47 -13.17 17.87 8.17
N VAL A 48 -13.82 18.26 9.28
CA VAL A 48 -14.22 17.35 10.36
C VAL A 48 -15.22 16.30 9.87
N ILE A 49 -16.25 16.71 9.13
CA ILE A 49 -17.26 15.78 8.60
C ILE A 49 -16.59 14.77 7.65
N LYS A 50 -15.69 15.24 6.79
CA LYS A 50 -14.94 14.36 5.88
C LYS A 50 -14.03 13.39 6.63
N SER A 51 -13.34 13.83 7.68
CA SER A 51 -12.48 12.93 8.46
C SER A 51 -13.28 11.90 9.25
N LEU A 52 -14.42 12.28 9.82
CA LEU A 52 -15.29 11.34 10.54
C LEU A 52 -15.86 10.26 9.62
N ARG A 53 -16.12 10.58 8.35
CA ARG A 53 -16.57 9.61 7.34
C ARG A 53 -15.56 8.49 7.10
N GLU A 54 -14.27 8.71 7.33
CA GLU A 54 -13.22 7.68 7.14
C GLU A 54 -13.09 6.74 8.34
N VAL A 55 -13.60 7.12 9.52
CA VAL A 55 -13.50 6.32 10.75
C VAL A 55 -14.14 4.92 10.59
N PRO A 56 -15.36 4.77 10.02
CA PRO A 56 -15.94 3.46 9.75
C PRO A 56 -15.03 2.57 8.88
N THR A 57 -14.39 3.16 7.86
CA THR A 57 -13.46 2.44 6.98
C THR A 57 -12.26 1.93 7.77
N PHE A 58 -11.63 2.76 8.60
CA PHE A 58 -10.49 2.35 9.42
C PHE A 58 -10.84 1.25 10.43
N LEU A 59 -12.03 1.31 11.05
CA LEU A 59 -12.50 0.26 11.95
C LEU A 59 -12.74 -1.05 11.21
N LEU A 60 -13.34 -1.01 10.02
CA LEU A 60 -13.52 -2.20 9.18
C LEU A 60 -12.19 -2.81 8.76
N MET A 61 -11.20 -1.98 8.40
CA MET A 61 -9.85 -2.48 8.09
C MET A 61 -9.22 -3.14 9.33
N HIS A 62 -9.25 -2.49 10.49
CA HIS A 62 -8.74 -3.09 11.73
C HIS A 62 -9.37 -4.47 12.01
N LEU A 63 -10.69 -4.60 11.85
CA LEU A 63 -11.40 -5.88 11.99
C LEU A 63 -10.98 -6.90 10.93
N ALA A 64 -10.89 -6.51 9.66
CA ALA A 64 -10.54 -7.41 8.57
C ALA A 64 -9.11 -7.98 8.74
N PHE A 65 -8.13 -7.15 9.09
CA PHE A 65 -6.77 -7.59 9.38
C PHE A 65 -6.68 -8.37 10.69
N GLY A 66 -7.38 -7.92 11.75
CA GLY A 66 -7.39 -8.60 13.06
C GLY A 66 -8.07 -9.97 13.04
N ALA A 67 -9.08 -10.16 12.19
CA ALA A 67 -9.77 -11.45 11.98
C ALA A 67 -9.07 -12.36 10.96
N GLY A 68 -7.96 -11.91 10.36
CA GLY A 68 -7.22 -12.69 9.36
C GLY A 68 -7.88 -12.78 7.98
N LEU A 69 -8.90 -11.94 7.71
CA LEU A 69 -9.52 -11.81 6.39
C LEU A 69 -8.57 -11.15 5.38
N CYS A 70 -7.64 -10.33 5.87
CA CYS A 70 -6.60 -9.66 5.08
C CYS A 70 -5.23 -9.81 5.76
N ARG A 71 -4.15 -9.75 4.96
CA ARG A 71 -2.77 -9.70 5.44
C ARG A 71 -2.05 -8.51 4.84
N PHE A 72 -1.25 -7.83 5.65
CA PHE A 72 -0.42 -6.73 5.22
C PHE A 72 0.97 -7.25 4.85
N GLY A 73 1.19 -7.51 3.56
CA GLY A 73 2.44 -8.05 3.05
C GLY A 73 3.43 -6.97 2.62
N MET A 74 4.70 -7.11 3.01
CA MET A 74 5.81 -6.30 2.51
C MET A 74 6.63 -7.08 1.49
N PHE A 75 7.01 -6.41 0.40
CA PHE A 75 7.86 -6.94 -0.65
C PHE A 75 9.16 -6.14 -0.71
N ARG A 76 10.29 -6.83 -0.70
CA ARG A 76 11.60 -6.23 -0.94
C ARG A 76 12.25 -6.88 -2.16
N ALA A 77 12.62 -6.04 -3.11
CA ALA A 77 13.24 -6.41 -4.37
C ALA A 77 14.40 -5.46 -4.67
N VAL A 78 15.42 -5.94 -5.37
CA VAL A 78 16.48 -5.10 -5.93
C VAL A 78 16.25 -4.99 -7.43
N HIS A 79 16.34 -3.79 -8.00
CA HIS A 79 16.17 -3.62 -9.44
C HIS A 79 17.31 -4.31 -10.20
N GLY A 80 16.98 -5.13 -11.19
CA GLY A 80 17.94 -5.73 -12.10
C GLY A 80 18.57 -4.66 -12.98
N ASN A 81 19.89 -4.69 -13.18
CA ASN A 81 20.53 -3.81 -14.16
C ASN A 81 20.24 -4.33 -15.58
N VAL A 82 18.98 -4.27 -15.99
CA VAL A 82 18.51 -4.69 -17.30
C VAL A 82 18.83 -3.56 -18.29
N PRO A 83 19.60 -3.82 -19.35
CA PRO A 83 19.89 -2.82 -20.37
C PRO A 83 18.61 -2.17 -20.90
N THR A 84 18.59 -0.85 -21.01
CA THR A 84 17.41 -0.08 -21.47
C THR A 84 16.89 -0.57 -22.83
N SER A 85 17.76 -1.10 -23.69
CA SER A 85 17.41 -1.73 -24.97
C SER A 85 16.51 -2.96 -24.80
N GLU A 86 16.80 -3.85 -23.84
CA GLU A 86 15.98 -5.05 -23.57
C GLU A 86 14.63 -4.69 -22.94
N MET A 87 14.61 -3.62 -22.12
CA MET A 87 13.40 -3.12 -21.47
C MET A 87 12.41 -2.53 -22.51
N LEU A 88 12.91 -1.82 -23.53
CA LEU A 88 12.09 -1.31 -24.64
C LEU A 88 11.53 -2.43 -25.52
N SER A 89 12.32 -3.47 -25.81
CA SER A 89 11.88 -4.59 -26.64
C SER A 89 10.76 -5.39 -25.97
N THR A 90 10.89 -5.66 -24.67
CA THR A 90 9.89 -6.39 -23.88
C THR A 90 8.57 -5.62 -23.79
N GLN A 91 8.64 -4.30 -23.54
CA GLN A 91 7.44 -3.45 -23.46
C GLN A 91 6.73 -3.29 -24.81
N THR A 92 7.48 -3.28 -25.93
CA THR A 92 6.89 -3.19 -27.28
C THR A 92 6.20 -4.51 -27.68
N GLY A 93 6.81 -5.66 -27.38
CA GLY A 93 6.20 -6.97 -27.61
C GLY A 93 4.92 -7.18 -26.81
N ASP A 94 4.92 -6.82 -25.53
CA ASP A 94 3.78 -6.97 -24.63
C ASP A 94 2.60 -6.01 -24.99
N ARG A 95 2.89 -4.95 -25.75
CA ARG A 95 1.89 -4.01 -26.28
C ARG A 95 1.26 -4.49 -27.58
N LEU A 96 2.03 -5.18 -28.44
CA LEU A 96 1.54 -5.79 -29.68
C LEU A 96 0.70 -7.05 -29.43
N VAL A 97 0.95 -7.80 -28.36
CA VAL A 97 0.14 -8.97 -27.97
C VAL A 97 -1.22 -8.57 -27.38
N ARG A 98 -1.35 -7.34 -26.88
CA ARG A 98 -2.59 -6.82 -26.26
C ARG A 98 -3.47 -5.99 -27.21
N SER A 99 -3.08 -5.80 -28.47
CA SER A 99 -3.86 -5.13 -29.52
C SER A 99 -4.52 -6.14 -30.45
#